data_AF-A0A2W4LUW6-F1
#
_entry.id   AF-A0A2W4LUW6-F1
#
_cell.length_a   1.000
_cell.length_b   1.000
_cell.length_c   1.000
_cell.angle_alpha   90.00
_cell.angle_beta   90.00
_cell.angle_gamma   90.00
#
_symmetry.space_group_name_H-M   'P 1'
#
loop_
_entity.id
_entity.type
_entity.pdbx_description
1 polymer ?
#
loop_
_entity_poly.entity_id
_entity_poly.type
_entity_poly.pdbx_seq_one_letter_code
_entity_poly.pdbx_strand_id
1 'polypeptide(L)'
;MSRTLQAVRGMNDILPDEAVLWERFEDTVRSWLAAYGYRNIRTPLLEHTALFRRAIGEATDIVEKEMYSFVDELNGEHLTLRPEGTAATVRAAVEHSLLYNGPQ
;
A
#
# COMPACT_ATOMS: atom_id res chain seq x y z
N MET A 1 -31.55 20.88 -5.28
CA MET A 1 -31.55 19.40 -5.14
C MET A 1 -30.18 19.00 -4.60
N SER A 2 -30.15 18.27 -3.47
CA SER A 2 -28.89 17.71 -2.95
C SER A 2 -28.36 16.69 -3.95
N ARG A 3 -27.09 16.80 -4.32
CA ARG A 3 -26.44 15.85 -5.22
C ARG A 3 -26.16 14.57 -4.42
N THR A 4 -26.72 13.45 -4.83
CA THR A 4 -26.39 12.16 -4.23
C THR A 4 -24.89 11.91 -4.40
N LEU A 5 -24.20 11.58 -3.30
CA LEU A 5 -22.79 11.23 -3.34
C LEU A 5 -22.61 9.92 -4.12
N GLN A 6 -21.52 9.82 -4.86
CA GLN A 6 -21.17 8.66 -5.69
C GLN A 6 -19.72 8.29 -5.41
N ALA A 7 -19.36 7.03 -5.67
CA ALA A 7 -17.99 6.57 -5.55
C ALA A 7 -17.03 7.34 -6.48
N VAL A 8 -15.77 7.43 -6.08
CA VAL A 8 -14.72 8.02 -6.90
C VAL A 8 -14.51 7.15 -8.14
N ARG A 9 -14.47 7.75 -9.33
CA ARG A 9 -14.23 7.01 -10.58
C ARG A 9 -12.92 6.23 -10.48
N GLY A 10 -12.99 4.92 -10.71
CA GLY A 10 -11.84 4.01 -10.62
C GLY A 10 -11.65 3.35 -9.25
N MET A 11 -12.46 3.70 -8.25
CA MET A 11 -12.47 3.09 -6.92
C MET A 11 -13.77 2.28 -6.76
N ASN A 12 -13.69 0.98 -7.04
CA ASN A 12 -14.88 0.12 -7.08
C ASN A 12 -15.29 -0.35 -5.68
N ASP A 13 -16.59 -0.44 -5.45
CA ASP A 13 -17.13 -1.20 -4.32
C ASP A 13 -17.09 -2.69 -4.66
N ILE A 14 -16.68 -3.54 -3.71
CA ILE A 14 -16.80 -5.00 -3.81
C ILE A 14 -18.05 -5.41 -3.05
N LEU A 15 -19.08 -5.89 -3.77
CA LEU A 15 -20.39 -6.20 -3.20
C LEU A 15 -20.44 -7.62 -2.61
N PRO A 16 -21.44 -7.96 -1.76
CA PRO A 16 -21.49 -9.27 -1.09
C PRO A 16 -21.40 -10.48 -2.02
N ASP A 17 -22.00 -10.41 -3.21
CA ASP A 17 -21.97 -11.50 -4.20
C ASP A 17 -20.56 -11.71 -4.79
N GLU A 18 -19.72 -10.67 -4.81
CA GLU A 18 -18.33 -10.72 -5.28
C GLU A 18 -17.35 -11.02 -4.14
N ALA A 19 -17.63 -10.53 -2.93
CA ALA A 19 -16.76 -10.65 -1.76
C ALA A 19 -16.40 -12.11 -1.44
N VAL A 20 -17.35 -13.04 -1.60
CA VAL A 20 -17.13 -14.48 -1.38
C VAL A 20 -16.01 -15.03 -2.28
N LEU A 21 -15.89 -14.54 -3.52
CA LEU A 21 -14.83 -14.97 -4.42
C LEU A 21 -13.46 -14.42 -3.98
N TRP A 22 -13.43 -13.16 -3.53
CA TRP A 22 -12.22 -12.52 -3.00
C TRP A 22 -11.69 -13.23 -1.75
N GLU A 23 -12.57 -13.53 -0.78
CA GLU A 23 -12.19 -14.26 0.44
C GLU A 23 -11.57 -15.62 0.11
N ARG A 24 -12.19 -16.39 -0.80
CA ARG A 24 -11.65 -17.70 -1.22
C ARG A 24 -10.29 -17.57 -1.90
N PHE A 25 -10.10 -16.55 -2.73
CA PHE A 25 -8.82 -16.27 -3.37
C PHE A 25 -7.74 -15.93 -2.32
N GLU A 26 -8.04 -15.01 -1.40
CA GLU A 26 -7.12 -14.58 -0.36
C GLU A 26 -6.72 -15.72 0.57
N ASP A 27 -7.66 -16.56 0.98
CA ASP A 27 -7.40 -17.73 1.84
C ASP A 27 -6.50 -18.75 1.15
N THR A 28 -6.69 -18.95 -0.16
CA THR A 28 -5.85 -19.85 -0.95
C THR A 28 -4.41 -19.32 -1.03
N VAL A 29 -4.23 -18.03 -1.33
CA VAL A 29 -2.91 -17.40 -1.39
C VAL A 29 -2.23 -17.39 -0.01
N ARG A 30 -2.99 -17.07 1.05
CA ARG A 30 -2.47 -17.00 2.42
C ARG A 30 -2.03 -18.37 2.93
N SER A 31 -2.83 -19.42 2.70
CA SER A 31 -2.48 -20.78 3.09
C SER A 31 -1.26 -21.29 2.31
N TRP A 32 -1.17 -21.00 1.01
CA TRP A 32 -0.01 -21.35 0.20
C TRP A 32 1.26 -20.65 0.68
N LEU A 33 1.24 -19.33 0.89
CA LEU A 33 2.40 -18.59 1.41
C LEU A 33 2.87 -19.11 2.77
N ALA A 34 1.92 -19.42 3.67
CA ALA A 34 2.22 -19.97 4.99
C ALA A 34 2.89 -21.35 4.90
N ALA A 35 2.52 -22.18 3.92
CA ALA A 35 3.16 -23.49 3.69
C ALA A 35 4.65 -23.37 3.30
N TYR A 36 5.07 -22.22 2.77
CA TYR A 36 6.47 -21.91 2.46
C TYR A 36 7.17 -21.07 3.54
N GLY A 37 6.56 -20.88 4.71
CA GLY A 37 7.16 -20.17 5.84
C GLY A 37 7.12 -18.64 5.74
N TYR A 38 6.45 -18.07 4.74
CA TYR A 38 6.28 -16.62 4.65
C TYR A 38 5.36 -16.12 5.77
N ARG A 39 5.75 -15.00 6.38
CA ARG A 39 4.95 -14.31 7.41
C ARG A 39 4.43 -12.98 6.88
N ASN A 40 3.20 -12.64 7.25
CA ASN A 40 2.56 -11.42 6.78
C ASN A 40 3.15 -10.20 7.50
N ILE A 41 3.43 -9.15 6.73
CA ILE A 41 3.74 -7.79 7.22
C ILE A 41 2.64 -6.85 6.70
N ARG A 42 2.23 -5.91 7.55
CA ARG A 42 1.23 -4.88 7.19
C ARG A 42 1.85 -3.52 7.40
N THR A 43 1.96 -2.75 6.31
CA THR A 43 2.48 -1.38 6.32
C THR A 43 1.35 -0.37 6.11
N PRO A 44 1.53 0.89 6.55
CA PRO A 44 0.56 1.97 6.31
C PRO A 44 0.17 2.15 4.84
N LEU A 45 -1.01 2.72 4.61
CA LEU A 45 -1.45 3.16 3.27
C LEU A 45 -0.81 4.50 2.87
N LEU A 46 -0.51 5.36 3.84
CA LEU A 46 0.14 6.65 3.65
C LEU A 46 1.58 6.56 4.14
N GLU A 47 2.51 7.09 3.34
CA GLU A 47 3.92 7.25 3.70
C GLU A 47 4.38 8.64 3.23
N HIS A 48 5.53 9.11 3.75
CA HIS A 48 6.12 10.34 3.25
C HIS A 48 6.45 10.23 1.75
N THR A 49 6.09 11.24 0.96
CA THR A 49 6.31 11.25 -0.50
C THR A 49 7.77 10.97 -0.89
N ALA A 50 8.72 11.42 -0.06
CA ALA A 50 10.15 11.20 -0.28
C ALA A 50 10.53 9.71 -0.33
N LEU A 51 9.79 8.83 0.35
CA LEU A 51 10.04 7.38 0.32
C LEU A 51 9.92 6.84 -1.12
N PHE A 52 8.81 7.16 -1.80
CA PHE A 52 8.53 6.64 -3.13
C PHE A 52 9.41 7.31 -4.20
N ARG A 53 9.66 8.61 -4.08
CA ARG A 53 10.59 9.31 -5.00
C ARG A 53 11.98 8.68 -5.00
N ARG A 54 12.50 8.35 -3.81
CA ARG A 54 13.83 7.73 -3.68
C ARG A 54 13.85 6.27 -4.11
N ALA A 55 12.81 5.50 -3.78
CA ALA A 55 12.79 4.06 -4.02
C ALA A 55 12.46 3.68 -5.47
N ILE A 56 11.51 4.38 -6.09
CA ILE A 56 11.02 4.09 -7.45
C ILE A 56 11.86 4.85 -8.50
N GLY A 57 12.31 6.06 -8.16
CA GLY A 57 13.08 6.92 -9.04
C GLY A 57 12.25 8.05 -9.66
N GLU A 58 12.82 9.25 -9.67
CA GLU A 58 12.11 10.48 -10.01
C GLU A 58 11.59 10.54 -11.46
N ALA A 59 12.30 9.90 -12.40
CA ALA A 59 11.99 9.92 -13.84
C ALA A 59 11.03 8.79 -14.26
N THR A 60 10.29 8.19 -13.34
CA THR A 60 9.32 7.14 -13.64
C THR A 60 7.93 7.75 -13.79
N ASP A 61 7.12 7.22 -14.72
CA ASP A 61 5.72 7.66 -14.90
C ASP A 61 4.92 7.56 -13.59
N ILE A 62 5.22 6.57 -12.75
CA ILE A 62 4.60 6.41 -11.43
C ILE A 62 4.82 7.67 -10.59
N VAL A 63 6.08 8.08 -10.43
CA VAL A 63 6.45 9.24 -9.60
C VAL A 63 5.99 10.56 -10.23
N GLU A 64 5.97 10.65 -11.55
CA GLU A 64 5.60 11.88 -12.26
C GLU A 64 4.08 12.11 -12.33
N LYS A 65 3.28 11.04 -12.52
CA LYS A 65 1.88 11.17 -12.98
C LYS A 65 0.86 10.36 -12.21
N GLU A 66 1.26 9.34 -11.45
CA GLU A 66 0.31 8.35 -10.89
C GLU A 66 0.20 8.42 -9.37
N MET A 67 1.14 9.05 -8.66
CA MET A 67 1.09 9.17 -7.20
C MET A 67 0.01 10.13 -6.72
N TYR A 68 -0.92 9.63 -5.90
CA TYR A 68 -1.85 10.45 -5.13
C TYR A 68 -1.14 11.08 -3.92
N SER A 69 -0.61 12.28 -4.10
CA SER A 69 0.14 13.02 -3.09
C SER A 69 -0.59 14.28 -2.64
N PHE A 70 -0.49 14.60 -1.35
CA PHE A 70 -1.08 15.80 -0.75
C PHE A 70 -0.19 16.32 0.37
N VAL A 71 -0.49 17.53 0.83
CA VAL A 71 0.15 18.14 2.00
C VAL A 71 -0.82 18.03 3.16
N ASP A 72 -0.37 17.46 4.27
CA ASP A 72 -1.15 17.43 5.50
C ASP A 72 -1.33 18.87 6.01
N GLU A 73 -2.58 19.28 6.20
CA GLU A 73 -2.94 20.65 6.56
C GLU A 73 -2.47 21.05 7.97
N LEU A 74 -2.27 20.08 8.87
CA LEU A 74 -1.94 20.35 10.28
C LEU A 74 -0.44 20.60 10.49
N ASN A 75 0.42 19.90 9.76
CA ASN A 75 1.87 19.91 9.98
C ASN A 75 2.69 20.21 8.73
N GLY A 76 2.07 20.34 7.55
CA GLY A 76 2.75 20.62 6.29
C GLY A 76 3.53 19.44 5.72
N GLU A 77 3.32 18.22 6.20
CA GLU A 77 4.02 17.03 5.71
C GLU A 77 3.52 16.63 4.33
N HIS A 78 4.46 16.28 3.45
CA HIS A 78 4.14 15.70 2.14
C HIS A 78 3.88 14.20 2.29
N LEU A 79 2.62 13.80 2.09
CA LEU A 79 2.15 12.43 2.21
C LEU A 79 1.65 11.91 0.86
N THR A 80 1.82 10.61 0.65
CA THR A 80 1.40 9.92 -0.57
C THR A 80 0.70 8.62 -0.23
N LEU A 81 -0.47 8.38 -0.83
CA LEU A 81 -1.08 7.05 -0.82
C LEU A 81 -0.19 6.10 -1.61
N ARG A 82 0.19 4.99 -1.00
CA ARG A 82 1.20 4.08 -1.57
C ARG A 82 0.81 3.64 -2.98
N PRO A 83 1.67 3.87 -4.00
CA PRO A 83 1.45 3.31 -5.34
C PRO A 83 1.83 1.83 -5.39
N GLU A 84 2.65 1.36 -4.44
CA GLU A 84 3.16 -0.01 -4.35
C GLU A 84 3.57 -0.37 -2.90
N GLY A 85 3.93 -1.62 -2.61
CA GLY A 85 4.15 -2.13 -1.25
C GLY A 85 5.61 -2.37 -0.81
N THR A 86 6.55 -2.44 -1.75
CA THR A 86 7.96 -2.82 -1.57
C THR A 86 8.71 -1.75 -0.79
N ALA A 87 8.62 -0.48 -1.18
CA ALA A 87 9.31 0.63 -0.52
C ALA A 87 8.89 0.76 0.95
N ALA A 88 7.59 0.64 1.22
CA ALA A 88 7.05 0.64 2.59
C ALA A 88 7.56 -0.58 3.39
N THR A 89 7.66 -1.75 2.76
CA THR A 89 8.18 -2.97 3.41
C THR A 89 9.66 -2.82 3.80
N VAL A 90 10.49 -2.31 2.89
CA VAL A 90 11.92 -2.05 3.16
C VAL A 90 12.08 -0.99 4.26
N ARG A 91 11.31 0.09 4.19
CA ARG A 91 11.29 1.14 5.22
C ARG A 91 10.97 0.55 6.59
N ALA A 92 9.94 -0.31 6.70
CA ALA A 92 9.60 -1.00 7.95
C ALA A 92 10.69 -1.96 8.44
N ALA A 93 11.30 -2.71 7.52
CA ALA A 93 12.38 -3.63 7.87
C ALA A 93 13.60 -2.90 8.45
N VAL A 94 13.95 -1.73 7.90
CA VAL A 94 15.03 -0.89 8.40
C VAL A 94 14.65 -0.22 9.72
N GLU A 95 13.47 0.42 9.79
CA GLU A 95 13.00 1.14 10.97
C GLU A 95 12.90 0.25 12.22
N HIS A 96 12.46 -1.01 12.04
CA HIS A 96 12.34 -1.97 13.13
C HIS A 96 13.49 -2.97 13.19
N SER A 97 14.58 -2.74 12.44
CA SER A 97 15.78 -3.59 12.45
C SER A 97 15.48 -5.09 12.25
N LEU A 98 14.49 -5.42 11.41
CA LEU A 98 14.03 -6.80 11.21
C LEU A 98 15.11 -7.73 10.62
N LEU A 99 16.13 -7.15 9.98
CA LEU A 99 17.23 -7.89 9.36
C LEU A 99 18.47 -8.02 10.25
N TYR A 100 18.48 -7.40 11.44
CA TYR A 100 19.66 -7.35 12.30
C TYR A 100 20.11 -8.74 12.80
N ASN A 101 19.16 -9.61 13.10
CA ASN A 101 19.43 -10.95 13.62
C ASN A 101 19.76 -12.00 12.52
N GLY A 102 19.86 -11.60 11.25
CA GLY A 102 20.03 -12.53 10.12
C GLY A 102 18.77 -13.35 9.80
N PRO A 103 18.87 -14.38 8.95
CA PRO A 103 17.76 -15.29 8.66
C PRO A 103 17.33 -16.03 9.94
N GLN A 104 16.03 -16.02 10.24
CA GLN A 104 15.41 -16.83 11.29
C GLN A 104 14.63 -17.99 10.68
#